data_AF-A0A3R7H4H3-F1
#
_entry.id   AF-A0A3R7H4H3-F1
#
_cell.length_a   1.000
_cell.length_b   1.000
_cell.length_c   1.000
_cell.angle_alpha   90.00
_cell.angle_beta   90.00
_cell.angle_gamma   90.00
#
_symmetry.space_group_name_H-M   'P 1'
#
loop_
_entity.id
_entity.type
_entity.pdbx_description
1 polymer ?
#
loop_
_entity_poly.entity_id
_entity_poly.type
_entity_poly.pdbx_seq_one_letter_code
_entity_poly.pdbx_strand_id
1 'polypeptide(L)'
;MSDAITPVNYCTHAIEDLKETMKAARSRGLTVTAGRLETVIQMLATAPKFLLPNCAELIDTENVRETHLELLRLPYPVTVFEAPWRKEEIVPAATVAGVQESLSTRRIALCWEMTADHTPVTGLKEIPMFRAGYPDGGVFIYPIFYSDELKTWSPGAGGTSCRGSSVFPRDTSLRG
;
A
#
# COMPACT_ATOMS: atom_id res chain seq x y z
N MET A 1 -9.06 8.83 25.38
CA MET A 1 -10.36 8.23 24.97
C MET A 1 -10.03 6.91 24.32
N SER A 2 -10.65 5.82 24.76
CA SER A 2 -10.43 4.49 24.20
C SER A 2 -11.03 4.43 22.80
N ASP A 3 -10.18 4.52 21.78
CA ASP A 3 -10.53 4.28 20.38
C ASP A 3 -10.95 2.81 20.22
N ALA A 4 -12.25 2.56 20.35
CA ALA A 4 -12.81 1.24 20.12
C ALA A 4 -12.60 0.90 18.64
N ILE A 5 -11.78 -0.12 18.37
CA ILE A 5 -11.57 -0.65 17.02
C ILE A 5 -12.93 -1.12 16.49
N THR A 6 -13.54 -0.32 15.63
CA THR A 6 -14.81 -0.65 14.98
C THR A 6 -14.51 -1.46 13.74
N PRO A 7 -15.12 -2.65 13.54
CA PRO A 7 -14.97 -3.40 12.30
C PRO A 7 -15.48 -2.56 11.12
N VAL A 8 -14.61 -2.32 10.14
CA VAL A 8 -14.87 -1.36 9.06
C VAL A 8 -15.12 -1.98 7.68
N ASN A 9 -14.85 -3.29 7.52
CA ASN A 9 -15.12 -4.08 6.31
C ASN A 9 -14.69 -3.38 5.00
N TYR A 10 -13.61 -2.60 5.03
CA TYR A 10 -13.22 -1.76 3.88
C TYR A 10 -12.80 -2.60 2.68
N CYS A 11 -12.09 -3.71 2.88
CA CYS A 11 -11.73 -4.61 1.79
C CYS A 11 -12.94 -5.16 1.03
N THR A 12 -14.05 -5.47 1.70
CA THR A 12 -15.24 -6.02 1.04
C THR A 12 -15.78 -5.04 0.01
N HIS A 13 -15.98 -3.78 0.42
CA HIS A 13 -16.45 -2.72 -0.48
C HIS A 13 -15.42 -2.37 -1.55
N ALA A 14 -14.13 -2.35 -1.20
CA ALA A 14 -13.07 -2.11 -2.18
C ALA A 14 -13.03 -3.20 -3.26
N ILE A 15 -13.21 -4.47 -2.89
CA ILE A 15 -13.26 -5.58 -3.84
C ILE A 15 -14.42 -5.41 -4.83
N GLU A 16 -15.58 -4.94 -4.38
CA GLU A 16 -16.75 -4.69 -5.24
C GLU A 16 -16.45 -3.61 -6.29
N ASP A 17 -15.95 -2.46 -5.86
CA ASP A 17 -15.62 -1.34 -6.74
C ASP A 17 -14.47 -1.68 -7.72
N LEU A 18 -13.46 -2.41 -7.25
CA LEU A 18 -12.34 -2.85 -8.08
C LEU A 18 -12.79 -3.88 -9.12
N LYS A 19 -13.76 -4.74 -8.82
CA LYS A 19 -14.36 -5.67 -9.81
C LYS A 19 -15.05 -4.91 -10.93
N GLU A 20 -15.78 -3.84 -10.63
CA GLU A 20 -16.40 -3.00 -11.66
C GLU A 20 -15.36 -2.25 -12.49
N THR A 21 -14.32 -1.71 -11.85
CA THR A 21 -13.18 -1.08 -12.53
C THR A 21 -12.46 -2.06 -13.46
N MET A 22 -12.25 -3.30 -13.00
CA MET A 22 -11.64 -4.38 -13.79
C MET A 22 -12.51 -4.73 -15.00
N LYS A 23 -13.83 -4.87 -14.83
CA LYS A 23 -14.76 -5.14 -15.94
C LYS A 23 -14.73 -4.02 -16.98
N ALA A 24 -14.73 -2.77 -16.53
CA ALA A 24 -14.62 -1.60 -17.41
C ALA A 24 -13.27 -1.53 -18.15
N ALA A 25 -12.18 -1.91 -17.50
CA ALA A 25 -10.86 -2.02 -18.15
C ALA A 25 -10.87 -3.11 -19.23
N ARG A 26 -11.45 -4.29 -18.95
CA ARG A 26 -11.58 -5.38 -19.94
C ARG A 26 -12.41 -4.96 -21.14
N SER A 27 -13.55 -4.31 -20.95
CA SER A 27 -14.41 -3.87 -22.06
C SER A 27 -13.76 -2.83 -22.96
N ARG A 28 -12.79 -2.06 -22.43
CA ARG A 28 -11.97 -1.10 -23.18
C ARG A 28 -10.71 -1.71 -23.81
N GLY A 29 -10.51 -3.03 -23.70
CA GLY A 29 -9.34 -3.73 -24.24
C GLY A 29 -8.05 -3.56 -23.42
N LEU A 30 -8.13 -3.00 -22.21
CA LEU A 30 -6.98 -2.81 -21.31
C LEU A 30 -6.68 -4.10 -20.52
N THR A 31 -6.27 -5.15 -21.22
CA THR A 31 -6.12 -6.51 -20.68
C THR A 31 -5.07 -6.61 -19.56
N VAL A 32 -3.93 -5.93 -19.71
CA VAL A 32 -2.86 -5.89 -18.69
C VAL A 32 -3.37 -5.23 -17.40
N THR A 33 -4.05 -4.10 -17.50
CA THR A 33 -4.63 -3.39 -16.35
C THR A 33 -5.67 -4.26 -15.65
N ALA A 34 -6.55 -4.91 -16.41
CA ALA A 34 -7.54 -5.82 -15.85
C ALA A 34 -6.90 -7.02 -15.14
N GLY A 35 -5.85 -7.62 -15.71
CA GLY A 35 -5.13 -8.73 -15.08
C GLY A 35 -4.46 -8.31 -13.76
N ARG A 36 -3.87 -7.11 -13.72
CA ARG A 36 -3.31 -6.55 -12.48
C ARG A 36 -4.38 -6.31 -11.42
N LEU A 37 -5.53 -5.77 -11.81
CA LEU A 37 -6.67 -5.58 -10.90
C LEU A 37 -7.20 -6.92 -10.37
N GLU A 38 -7.26 -7.95 -11.21
CA GLU A 38 -7.65 -9.30 -10.80
C GLU A 38 -6.72 -9.87 -9.73
N THR A 39 -5.40 -9.73 -9.90
CA THR A 39 -4.41 -10.10 -8.87
C THR A 39 -4.63 -9.34 -7.57
N VAL A 40 -4.84 -8.02 -7.64
CA VAL A 40 -5.10 -7.18 -6.46
C VAL A 40 -6.37 -7.63 -5.73
N ILE A 41 -7.46 -7.86 -6.46
CA ILE A 41 -8.73 -8.36 -5.91
C ILE A 41 -8.52 -9.71 -5.22
N GLN A 42 -7.78 -10.62 -5.84
CA GLN A 42 -7.48 -11.93 -5.25
C GLN A 42 -6.69 -11.79 -3.94
N MET A 43 -5.65 -10.94 -3.92
CA MET A 43 -4.87 -10.69 -2.71
C MET A 43 -5.72 -10.07 -1.60
N LEU A 44 -6.55 -9.07 -1.91
CA LEU A 44 -7.47 -8.48 -0.94
C LEU A 44 -8.46 -9.51 -0.37
N ALA A 45 -8.91 -10.45 -1.19
CA ALA A 45 -9.85 -11.49 -0.75
C ALA A 45 -9.21 -12.47 0.23
N THR A 46 -7.96 -12.90 -0.01
CA THR A 46 -7.34 -14.01 0.74
C THR A 46 -6.36 -13.58 1.82
N ALA A 47 -5.78 -12.39 1.73
CA ALA A 47 -4.76 -11.96 2.68
C ALA A 47 -5.36 -11.69 4.08
N PRO A 48 -4.61 -11.98 5.15
CA PRO A 48 -4.93 -11.54 6.51
C PRO A 48 -5.08 -10.01 6.58
N LYS A 49 -6.11 -9.56 7.29
CA LYS A 49 -6.48 -8.15 7.43
C LYS A 49 -6.25 -7.69 8.86
N PHE A 50 -5.57 -6.57 9.01
CA PHE A 50 -5.29 -5.93 10.28
C PHE A 50 -5.94 -4.56 10.31
N LEU A 51 -6.68 -4.28 11.39
CA LEU A 51 -7.26 -2.97 11.63
C LEU A 51 -6.24 -2.11 12.38
N LEU A 52 -5.94 -0.95 11.82
CA LEU A 52 -5.08 0.05 12.44
C LEU A 52 -5.94 1.13 13.12
N PRO A 53 -5.41 1.83 14.14
CA PRO A 53 -6.07 2.99 14.71
C PRO A 53 -6.24 4.10 13.66
N ASN A 54 -7.03 5.13 14.01
CA ASN A 54 -7.21 6.28 13.14
C ASN A 54 -5.86 6.88 12.73
N CYS A 55 -5.72 7.20 11.44
CA CYS A 55 -4.49 7.70 10.82
C CYS A 55 -3.26 6.78 10.96
N ALA A 56 -3.44 5.52 11.37
CA ALA A 56 -2.36 4.60 11.69
C ALA A 56 -1.34 5.18 12.69
N GLU A 57 -1.79 6.03 13.61
CA GLU A 57 -0.92 6.64 14.62
C GLU A 57 -0.35 5.58 15.57
N LEU A 58 0.99 5.53 15.62
CA LEU A 58 1.72 4.63 16.50
C LEU A 58 1.94 5.30 17.86
N ILE A 59 1.69 4.55 18.93
CA ILE A 59 1.64 5.08 20.31
C ILE A 59 3.05 5.42 20.86
N ASP A 60 4.13 4.92 20.27
CA ASP A 60 5.50 5.13 20.75
C ASP A 60 6.51 5.27 19.60
N THR A 61 6.50 6.41 18.92
CA THR A 61 7.48 6.72 17.87
C THR A 61 8.82 7.23 18.41
N GLU A 62 8.86 7.69 19.66
CA GLU A 62 10.07 8.27 20.27
C GLU A 62 11.15 7.21 20.56
N ASN A 63 10.76 5.94 20.75
CA ASN A 63 11.68 4.83 21.02
C ASN A 63 12.01 3.98 19.77
N VAL A 64 11.53 4.34 18.58
CA VAL A 64 11.85 3.59 17.35
C VAL A 64 13.26 3.95 16.88
N ARG A 65 14.23 3.13 17.29
CA ARG A 65 15.62 3.16 16.79
C ARG A 65 15.72 2.46 15.45
N GLU A 66 16.75 2.80 14.68
CA GLU A 66 17.07 2.19 13.39
C GLU A 66 17.14 0.65 13.45
N THR A 67 17.67 0.09 14.55
CA THR A 67 17.70 -1.36 14.81
C THR A 67 16.32 -2.02 14.89
N HIS A 68 15.28 -1.29 15.29
CA HIS A 68 13.90 -1.78 15.27
C HIS A 68 13.32 -1.81 13.86
N LEU A 69 13.74 -0.88 12.99
CA LEU A 69 13.32 -0.83 11.59
C LEU A 69 13.93 -1.99 10.78
N GLU A 70 15.15 -2.42 11.11
CA GLU A 70 15.80 -3.56 10.46
C GLU A 70 15.06 -4.89 10.72
N LEU A 71 14.35 -4.98 11.85
CA LEU A 71 13.54 -6.14 12.23
C LEU A 71 12.11 -6.09 11.66
N LEU A 72 11.71 -4.99 11.03
CA LEU A 72 10.38 -4.90 10.43
C LEU A 72 10.27 -5.91 9.29
N ARG A 73 9.36 -6.86 9.49
CA ARG A 73 8.91 -7.82 8.49
C ARG A 73 7.40 -7.78 8.46
N LEU A 74 6.82 -8.10 7.31
CA LEU A 74 5.38 -8.29 7.27
C LEU A 74 5.03 -9.51 8.13
N PRO A 75 3.89 -9.49 8.85
CA PRO A 75 3.44 -10.67 9.60
C PRO A 75 3.20 -11.89 8.70
N TYR A 76 2.83 -11.64 7.43
CA TYR A 76 2.63 -12.64 6.39
C TYR A 76 3.13 -12.10 5.03
N PRO A 77 3.52 -12.98 4.09
CA PRO A 77 4.05 -12.57 2.78
C PRO A 77 3.15 -11.61 2.00
N VAL A 78 1.84 -11.71 2.19
CA VAL A 78 0.84 -10.73 1.74
C VAL A 78 -0.02 -10.36 2.94
N THR A 79 -0.10 -9.07 3.26
CA THR A 79 -0.80 -8.54 4.42
C THR A 79 -1.61 -7.30 4.02
N VAL A 80 -2.81 -7.15 4.57
CA VAL A 80 -3.64 -5.96 4.34
C VAL A 80 -3.85 -5.19 5.64
N PHE A 81 -3.67 -3.89 5.58
CA PHE A 81 -3.98 -2.97 6.68
C PHE A 81 -5.15 -2.07 6.30
N GLU A 82 -6.15 -1.98 7.17
CA GLU A 82 -7.28 -1.06 7.03
C GLU A 82 -7.19 0.01 8.13
N ALA A 83 -7.32 1.28 7.76
CA ALA A 83 -7.29 2.38 8.71
C ALA A 83 -8.39 3.41 8.40
N PRO A 84 -9.12 3.89 9.42
CA PRO A 84 -9.81 5.17 9.29
C PRO A 84 -8.77 6.29 9.13
N TRP A 85 -9.11 7.33 8.38
CA TRP A 85 -8.22 8.45 8.08
C TRP A 85 -8.93 9.78 8.31
N ARG A 86 -9.47 9.95 9.52
CA ARG A 86 -10.24 11.13 9.91
C ARG A 86 -9.31 12.13 10.56
N LYS A 87 -9.18 13.30 9.96
CA LYS A 87 -8.45 14.44 10.53
C LYS A 87 -9.46 15.47 11.02
N GLU A 88 -9.17 16.10 12.16
CA GLU A 88 -10.01 17.17 12.73
C GLU A 88 -10.00 18.41 11.83
N GLU A 89 -8.87 18.70 11.20
CA GLU A 89 -8.73 19.73 10.18
C GLU A 89 -8.88 19.15 8.77
N ILE A 90 -9.90 19.60 8.05
CA ILE A 90 -10.03 19.37 6.61
C ILE A 90 -9.05 20.31 5.92
N VAL A 91 -7.85 19.82 5.64
CA VAL A 91 -6.90 20.53 4.78
C VAL A 91 -7.51 20.63 3.38
N PRO A 92 -7.60 21.83 2.77
CA PRO A 92 -8.10 21.98 1.41
C PRO A 92 -7.34 21.06 0.46
N ALA A 93 -8.05 20.48 -0.51
CA ALA A 93 -7.46 19.64 -1.56
C ALA A 93 -6.18 20.29 -2.10
N ALA A 94 -5.03 19.67 -1.83
CA ALA A 94 -3.79 20.15 -2.40
C ALA A 94 -3.83 19.85 -3.91
N THR A 95 -3.38 20.80 -4.71
CA THR A 95 -3.15 20.52 -6.13
C THR A 95 -1.76 19.91 -6.27
N VAL A 96 -1.71 18.59 -6.45
CA VAL A 96 -0.45 17.88 -6.69
C VAL A 96 -0.32 17.62 -8.18
N ALA A 97 0.72 18.18 -8.80
CA ALA A 97 0.99 18.04 -10.23
C ALA A 97 -0.22 18.38 -11.15
N GLY A 98 -1.04 19.37 -10.76
CA GLY A 98 -2.21 19.81 -11.53
C GLY A 98 -3.49 19.00 -11.28
N VAL A 99 -3.44 17.99 -10.40
CA VAL A 99 -4.60 17.19 -10.00
C VAL A 99 -5.05 17.61 -8.59
N GLN A 100 -6.34 17.86 -8.42
CA GLN A 100 -6.93 18.11 -7.10
C GLN A 100 -6.94 16.81 -6.31
N GLU A 101 -6.32 16.80 -5.13
CA GLU A 101 -6.44 15.66 -4.21
C GLU A 101 -7.88 15.54 -3.70
N SER A 102 -8.50 14.38 -3.89
CA SER A 102 -9.80 14.09 -3.28
C SER A 102 -9.61 13.71 -1.81
N LEU A 103 -10.52 14.17 -0.95
CA LEU A 103 -10.55 13.76 0.45
C LEU A 103 -10.72 12.24 0.54
N SER A 104 -9.95 11.63 1.44
CA SER A 104 -10.00 10.20 1.71
C SER A 104 -10.01 9.93 3.20
N THR A 105 -11.19 9.57 3.73
CA THR A 105 -11.43 9.26 5.14
C THR A 105 -11.17 7.79 5.50
N ARG A 106 -10.79 6.96 4.51
CA ARG A 106 -10.61 5.52 4.65
C ARG A 106 -9.48 5.06 3.75
N ARG A 107 -8.55 4.28 4.29
CA ARG A 107 -7.40 3.79 3.54
C ARG A 107 -7.20 2.30 3.77
N ILE A 108 -6.76 1.65 2.70
CA ILE A 108 -6.27 0.28 2.70
C ILE A 108 -4.83 0.30 2.19
N ALA A 109 -3.93 -0.36 2.89
CA ALA A 109 -2.58 -0.66 2.41
C ALA A 109 -2.48 -2.17 2.16
N LEU A 110 -2.39 -2.56 0.90
CA LEU A 110 -2.08 -3.93 0.51
C LEU A 110 -0.57 -4.07 0.38
N CYS A 111 0.03 -4.87 1.25
CA CYS A 111 1.46 -5.05 1.33
C CYS A 111 1.84 -6.47 0.92
N TRP A 112 2.93 -6.63 0.16
CA TRP A 112 3.51 -7.95 -0.09
C TRP A 112 5.03 -7.91 -0.17
N GLU A 113 5.65 -9.04 0.18
CA GLU A 113 7.08 -9.24 -0.01
C GLU A 113 7.39 -9.46 -1.49
N MET A 114 8.40 -8.74 -1.99
CA MET A 114 8.99 -8.92 -3.30
C MET A 114 10.29 -9.70 -3.14
N THR A 115 10.22 -11.03 -3.15
CA THR A 115 11.40 -11.90 -3.12
C THR A 115 11.60 -12.53 -4.50
N ALA A 116 12.76 -13.14 -4.77
CA ALA A 116 13.04 -13.83 -6.05
C ALA A 116 11.92 -14.84 -6.41
N ASP A 117 11.39 -15.54 -5.42
CA ASP A 117 10.42 -16.61 -5.59
C ASP A 117 8.95 -16.15 -5.39
N HIS A 118 8.73 -14.94 -4.88
CA HIS A 118 7.39 -14.40 -4.63
C HIS A 118 7.20 -13.04 -5.30
N THR A 119 6.40 -13.00 -6.37
CA THR A 119 5.99 -11.76 -7.05
C THR A 119 4.58 -11.92 -7.58
N PRO A 120 3.56 -11.60 -6.76
CA PRO A 120 2.17 -11.86 -7.13
C PRO A 120 1.73 -11.05 -8.36
N VAL A 121 2.32 -9.86 -8.57
CA VAL A 121 2.00 -9.00 -9.72
C VAL A 121 3.07 -9.17 -10.81
N THR A 122 2.68 -9.85 -11.91
CA THR A 122 3.55 -10.05 -13.08
C THR A 122 3.96 -8.71 -13.71
N GLY A 123 5.21 -8.60 -14.15
CA GLY A 123 5.71 -7.37 -14.81
C GLY A 123 6.23 -6.31 -13.83
N LEU A 124 6.10 -6.53 -12.51
CA LEU A 124 6.53 -5.55 -11.50
C LEU A 124 8.06 -5.56 -11.30
N LYS A 125 8.69 -6.73 -11.25
CA LYS A 125 10.16 -6.85 -11.09
C LYS A 125 10.94 -6.34 -12.30
N GLU A 126 10.32 -6.38 -13.47
CA GLU A 126 10.87 -5.99 -14.75
C GLU A 126 10.96 -4.46 -14.88
N ILE A 127 10.26 -3.71 -14.01
CA ILE A 127 10.38 -2.26 -13.95
C ILE A 127 11.80 -1.89 -13.48
N PRO A 128 12.56 -1.10 -14.26
CA PRO A 128 13.96 -0.80 -13.97
C PRO A 128 14.22 -0.27 -12.56
N MET A 129 13.29 0.54 -12.03
CA MET A 129 13.35 1.07 -10.66
C MET A 129 13.39 -0.04 -9.60
N PHE A 130 12.53 -1.05 -9.72
CA PHE A 130 12.49 -2.15 -8.74
C PHE A 130 13.68 -3.08 -8.91
N ARG A 131 14.06 -3.39 -10.15
CA ARG A 131 15.21 -4.24 -10.46
C ARG A 131 16.53 -3.67 -9.94
N ALA A 132 16.78 -2.38 -10.12
CA ALA A 132 18.03 -1.75 -9.70
C ALA A 132 18.01 -1.32 -8.22
N GLY A 133 16.84 -0.93 -7.72
CA GLY A 133 16.69 -0.37 -6.38
C GLY A 133 16.58 -1.42 -5.27
N TYR A 134 16.17 -2.65 -5.58
CA TYR A 134 15.80 -3.66 -4.58
C TYR A 134 16.29 -5.07 -4.99
N PRO A 135 17.61 -5.28 -5.17
CA PRO A 135 18.16 -6.55 -5.68
C PRO A 135 17.89 -7.74 -4.75
N ASP A 136 17.91 -7.51 -3.43
CA ASP A 136 17.63 -8.52 -2.40
C ASP A 136 16.13 -8.64 -2.07
N GLY A 137 15.30 -7.89 -2.78
CA GLY A 137 13.86 -7.79 -2.54
C GLY A 137 13.46 -6.65 -1.61
N GLY A 138 12.24 -6.73 -1.09
CA GLY A 138 11.66 -5.73 -0.20
C GLY A 138 10.18 -5.91 0.03
N VAL A 139 9.53 -4.90 0.56
CA VAL A 139 8.07 -4.86 0.71
C VAL A 139 7.50 -3.85 -0.25
N PHE A 140 6.55 -4.29 -1.08
CA PHE A 140 5.74 -3.39 -1.90
C PHE A 140 4.46 -3.04 -1.15
N ILE A 141 4.15 -1.76 -1.10
CA ILE A 141 2.95 -1.21 -0.47
C ILE A 141 2.10 -0.59 -1.58
N TYR A 142 0.94 -1.20 -1.82
CA TYR A 142 -0.05 -0.71 -2.77
C TYR A 142 -1.20 -0.01 -2.03
N PRO A 143 -1.29 1.33 -2.12
CA PRO A 143 -2.37 2.06 -1.49
C PRO A 143 -3.66 1.90 -2.29
N ILE A 144 -4.76 1.70 -1.58
CA ILE A 144 -6.12 1.75 -2.11
C ILE A 144 -6.87 2.76 -1.24
N PHE A 145 -7.42 3.78 -1.88
CA PHE A 145 -8.01 4.93 -1.21
C PHE A 145 -9.50 5.01 -1.53
N TYR A 146 -10.28 5.41 -0.54
CA TYR A 146 -11.67 5.77 -0.75
C TYR A 146 -11.76 7.24 -1.15
N SER A 147 -12.43 7.54 -2.26
CA SER A 147 -12.81 8.91 -2.58
C SER A 147 -14.14 9.22 -1.91
N ASP A 148 -14.14 10.16 -0.96
CA ASP A 148 -15.39 10.58 -0.30
C ASP A 148 -16.34 11.32 -1.25
N GLU A 149 -15.78 11.99 -2.26
CA GLU A 149 -16.53 12.70 -3.29
C GLU A 149 -17.25 11.72 -4.23
N LEU A 150 -16.51 10.77 -4.81
CA LEU A 150 -17.04 9.80 -5.77
C LEU A 150 -17.71 8.60 -5.08
N LYS A 151 -17.56 8.48 -3.76
CA LYS A 151 -18.05 7.38 -2.92
C LYS A 151 -17.62 6.01 -3.43
N THR A 152 -16.38 5.90 -3.88
CA THR A 152 -15.83 4.69 -4.47
C THR A 152 -14.39 4.46 -4.05
N TRP A 153 -13.98 3.20 -4.02
CA TRP A 153 -12.61 2.79 -3.82
C TRP A 153 -11.85 2.80 -5.13
N SER A 154 -10.70 3.47 -5.11
CA SER A 154 -9.79 3.53 -6.24
C SER A 154 -8.41 3.00 -5.84
N PRO A 155 -7.75 2.24 -6.72
CA PRO A 155 -6.36 1.91 -6.54
C PRO A 155 -5.47 3.16 -6.71
N GLY A 156 -4.35 3.19 -5.98
CA GLY A 156 -3.22 4.08 -6.22
C GLY A 156 -2.75 4.07 -7.67
N ALA A 157 -2.37 5.24 -8.19
CA ALA A 157 -1.65 5.37 -9.46
C ALA A 157 -0.24 4.71 -9.43
N GLY A 158 0.17 4.19 -8.27
CA GLY A 158 1.39 3.44 -8.03
C GLY A 158 1.43 2.89 -6.60
N GLY A 159 2.53 2.24 -6.23
CA GLY A 159 2.81 1.82 -4.87
C GLY A 159 4.24 2.18 -4.49
N THR A 160 4.53 2.18 -3.19
CA THR A 160 5.85 2.49 -2.65
C THR A 160 6.56 1.18 -2.29
N SER A 161 7.86 1.10 -2.54
CA SER A 161 8.67 -0.05 -2.11
C SER A 161 9.63 0.34 -0.99
N CYS A 162 9.66 -0.47 0.05
CA CYS A 162 10.60 -0.36 1.16
C CYS A 162 11.66 -1.44 1.01
N ARG A 163 12.94 -1.09 1.17
CA ARG A 163 14.02 -2.08 1.14
C ARG A 163 13.85 -3.01 2.34
N GLY A 164 13.86 -4.32 2.08
CA GLY A 164 14.13 -5.29 3.14
C GLY A 164 15.57 -5.09 3.58
N SER A 165 15.85 -5.09 4.88
CA SER A 165 17.19 -4.90 5.40
C SER A 165 18.16 -5.93 4.82
N SER A 166 19.03 -5.49 3.90
CA SER A 166 20.47 -5.59 4.10
C SER A 166 21.18 -4.44 3.37
N VAL A 167 22.04 -3.74 4.13
CA VAL A 167 23.06 -2.79 3.67
C VAL A 167 22.54 -1.42 3.18
N PHE A 168 22.38 -0.49 4.13
CA PHE A 168 22.79 0.90 3.87
C PHE A 168 24.25 0.89 3.38
N PRO A 169 24.65 1.71 2.38
CA PRO A 169 26.04 1.78 1.97
C PRO A 169 26.85 2.14 3.21
N ARG A 170 27.73 1.23 3.65
CA ARG A 170 28.78 1.61 4.59
C ARG A 170 29.54 2.73 3.89
N ASP A 171 29.46 3.91 4.47
CA ASP A 171 30.28 5.04 4.08
C ASP A 171 31.75 4.62 4.23
N THR A 172 32.36 4.17 3.14
CA THR A 172 33.80 3.93 3.06
C THR A 172 34.48 5.25 2.73
N SER A 173 34.36 6.23 3.62
CA SER A 173 35.11 7.48 3.55
C SER A 173 35.79 7.81 4.88
N LEU A 174 36.35 6.79 5.56
CA LEU A 174 37.37 6.99 6.60
C LEU A 174 38.51 5.99 6.42
N ARG A 175 39.33 6.23 5.39
CA ARG A 175 40.77 5.90 5.38
C ARG A 175 41.51 6.97 4.60
N GLY A 176 42.08 7.91 5.35
CA GLY A 176 43.10 8.88 4.96
C GLY A 176 43.82 9.27 6.23
#